data_AF-A0A968E0L1-F1
#
_entry.id   AF-A0A968E0L1-F1
#
_cell.length_a   1.000
_cell.length_b   1.000
_cell.length_c   1.000
_cell.angle_alpha   90.00
_cell.angle_beta   90.00
_cell.angle_gamma   90.00
#
_symmetry.space_group_name_H-M   'P 1'
#
loop_
_entity.id
_entity.type
_entity.pdbx_description
1 polymer ?
#
loop_
_entity_poly.entity_id
_entity_poly.type
_entity_poly.pdbx_seq_one_letter_code
_entity_poly.pdbx_strand_id
1 'polypeptide(L)'
;MNASDSTNVTVDFPLSLNRSSYDLFVRATVDASEDVEDFNPANNTRNQQLTPTVYNITPATGSDTISVASVIKIHFPPGSVSDSTAVKIEVRPFDKPKDQTALKPVSLMNTSQIQLLEVRVLNSQADLITPFNLEIDLDSSLVDTNQYSIENIKLYEKTTQSRPWVVINSSVNAENLKLLASPQKSAMFAPFISDDSKPPQIELTVDGRPLQESGLVSEKPSLYVIVQDEGGIDFDKEKIELLLDDQPLAEDKFFIPDSLQKK
;
A
#
# COMPACT_ATOMS: atom_id res chain seq x y z
N MET A 1 -17.51 -22.94 49.75
CA MET A 1 -17.59 -23.64 48.44
C MET A 1 -17.87 -22.57 47.41
N ASN A 2 -16.95 -22.30 46.49
CA ASN A 2 -17.19 -21.32 45.43
C ASN A 2 -17.87 -22.04 44.27
N ALA A 3 -19.20 -21.96 44.21
CA ALA A 3 -19.92 -22.36 43.02
C ALA A 3 -19.76 -21.25 41.98
N SER A 4 -19.08 -21.55 40.87
CA SER A 4 -19.06 -20.70 39.69
C SER A 4 -20.05 -21.24 38.68
N ASP A 5 -21.08 -20.46 38.35
CA ASP A 5 -21.97 -20.74 37.22
C ASP A 5 -21.46 -19.99 35.98
N SER A 6 -21.54 -20.60 34.81
CA SER A 6 -21.06 -20.01 33.56
C SER A 6 -22.00 -20.36 32.41
N THR A 7 -22.34 -19.36 31.61
CA THR A 7 -23.13 -19.53 30.38
C THR A 7 -22.37 -18.95 29.18
N ASN A 8 -22.58 -19.53 28.01
CA ASN A 8 -22.01 -19.06 26.76
C ASN A 8 -23.14 -18.56 25.84
N VAL A 9 -22.96 -17.36 25.29
CA VAL A 9 -23.88 -16.79 24.31
C VAL A 9 -23.08 -16.53 23.04
N THR A 10 -23.56 -17.06 21.92
CA THR A 10 -23.01 -16.77 20.58
C THR A 10 -23.97 -15.82 19.88
N VAL A 11 -23.44 -14.73 19.32
CA VAL A 11 -24.21 -13.72 18.60
C VAL A 11 -23.51 -13.47 17.28
N ASP A 12 -24.26 -13.51 16.17
CA ASP A 12 -23.76 -13.08 14.88
C ASP A 12 -23.60 -11.56 14.86
N PHE A 13 -22.47 -11.08 14.35
CA PHE A 13 -22.21 -9.64 14.32
C PHE A 13 -23.18 -8.97 13.31
N PRO A 14 -24.10 -8.09 13.76
CA PRO A 14 -25.25 -7.68 12.94
C PRO A 14 -24.94 -6.51 11.99
N LEU A 15 -23.71 -5.99 12.01
CA LEU A 15 -23.31 -4.81 11.25
C LEU A 15 -22.29 -5.19 10.17
N SER A 16 -22.36 -4.52 9.02
CA SER A 16 -21.27 -4.57 8.04
C SER A 16 -19.98 -4.09 8.69
N LEU A 17 -18.89 -4.85 8.52
CA LEU A 17 -17.55 -4.52 9.00
C LEU A 17 -16.88 -3.54 8.03
N ASN A 18 -17.28 -2.27 8.06
CA ASN A 18 -16.76 -1.22 7.17
C ASN A 18 -16.26 0.03 7.91
N ARG A 19 -16.39 0.08 9.24
CA ARG A 19 -15.88 1.14 10.10
C ARG A 19 -14.52 0.77 10.68
N SER A 20 -13.76 1.79 11.09
CA SER A 20 -12.43 1.62 11.71
C SER A 20 -12.49 0.92 13.07
N SER A 21 -13.55 1.15 13.84
CA SER A 21 -13.77 0.45 15.10
C SER A 21 -15.25 0.33 15.47
N TYR A 22 -15.54 -0.62 16.35
CA TYR A 22 -16.86 -0.87 16.94
C TYR A 22 -16.71 -1.03 18.45
N ASP A 23 -17.52 -0.31 19.21
CA ASP A 23 -17.59 -0.49 20.65
C ASP A 23 -18.60 -1.59 20.98
N LEU A 24 -18.12 -2.68 21.55
CA LEU A 24 -18.91 -3.80 22.02
C LEU A 24 -19.25 -3.60 23.49
N PHE A 25 -20.53 -3.44 23.76
CA PHE A 25 -21.05 -3.34 25.11
C PHE A 25 -21.80 -4.62 25.48
N VAL A 26 -21.31 -5.32 26.51
CA VAL A 26 -21.99 -6.47 27.11
C VAL A 26 -22.42 -6.09 28.51
N ARG A 27 -23.70 -6.26 28.81
CA ARG A 27 -24.26 -6.07 30.15
C ARG A 27 -24.97 -7.34 30.58
N ALA A 28 -24.57 -7.87 31.72
CA ALA A 28 -25.35 -8.86 32.45
C ALA A 28 -26.33 -8.13 33.38
N THR A 29 -27.57 -8.60 33.45
CA THR A 29 -28.49 -8.19 34.51
C THR A 29 -28.52 -9.32 35.52
N VAL A 30 -27.87 -9.12 36.65
CA VAL A 30 -27.89 -10.03 37.80
C VAL A 30 -28.83 -9.42 38.83
N ASP A 31 -29.68 -10.24 39.45
CA ASP A 31 -30.69 -9.79 40.44
C ASP A 31 -31.66 -8.73 39.88
N ALA A 32 -32.47 -9.12 38.90
CA ALA A 32 -33.44 -8.22 38.26
C ALA A 32 -34.54 -7.71 39.21
N SER A 33 -34.69 -8.30 40.40
CA SER A 33 -35.65 -7.88 41.43
C SER A 33 -35.06 -6.89 42.44
N GLU A 34 -33.77 -6.55 42.35
CA GLU A 34 -33.06 -5.64 43.27
C GLU A 34 -33.12 -6.08 44.75
N ASP A 35 -33.11 -7.39 45.00
CA ASP A 35 -33.23 -7.95 46.36
C ASP A 35 -31.90 -7.92 47.15
N VAL A 36 -30.77 -7.59 46.50
CA VAL A 36 -29.43 -7.54 47.11
C VAL A 36 -28.98 -6.10 47.39
N GLU A 37 -28.81 -5.75 48.67
CA GLU A 37 -28.43 -4.40 49.13
C GLU A 37 -27.07 -3.90 48.62
N ASP A 38 -26.09 -4.78 48.38
CA ASP A 38 -24.73 -4.43 47.95
C ASP A 38 -24.51 -4.62 46.43
N PHE A 39 -25.57 -4.50 45.63
CA PHE A 39 -25.47 -4.68 44.20
C PHE A 39 -24.72 -3.53 43.51
N ASN A 40 -23.59 -3.83 42.88
CA ASN A 40 -22.83 -2.87 42.07
C ASN A 40 -23.01 -3.16 40.57
N PRO A 41 -23.94 -2.49 39.85
CA PRO A 41 -24.21 -2.78 38.44
C PRO A 41 -23.01 -2.55 37.50
N ALA A 42 -22.00 -1.77 37.91
CA ALA A 42 -20.83 -1.51 37.08
C ALA A 42 -19.98 -2.76 36.84
N ASN A 43 -19.96 -3.71 37.78
CA ASN A 43 -19.21 -4.97 37.64
C ASN A 43 -19.81 -5.94 36.60
N ASN A 44 -21.06 -5.67 36.17
CA ASN A 44 -21.79 -6.49 35.21
C ASN A 44 -21.70 -5.95 33.79
N THR A 45 -20.90 -4.89 33.58
CA THR A 45 -20.70 -4.29 32.27
C THR A 45 -19.29 -4.54 31.79
N ARG A 46 -19.15 -4.86 30.51
CA ARG A 46 -17.86 -4.92 29.82
C ARG A 46 -17.96 -4.16 28.52
N ASN A 47 -17.02 -3.24 28.33
CA ASN A 47 -16.83 -2.53 27.08
C ASN A 47 -15.53 -3.04 26.44
N GLN A 48 -15.59 -3.38 25.16
CA GLN A 48 -14.43 -3.82 24.39
C GLN A 48 -14.49 -3.16 23.01
N GLN A 49 -13.38 -2.59 22.56
CA GLN A 49 -13.29 -2.10 21.19
C GLN A 49 -12.83 -3.22 20.26
N LEU A 50 -13.52 -3.36 19.12
CA LEU A 50 -13.18 -4.24 18.02
C LEU A 50 -12.67 -3.40 16.84
N THR A 51 -11.51 -3.75 16.30
CA THR A 51 -10.89 -3.11 15.13
C THR A 51 -10.73 -4.19 14.05
N PRO A 52 -11.64 -4.27 13.06
CA PRO A 52 -11.55 -5.27 12.01
C PRO A 52 -10.33 -5.04 11.12
N THR A 53 -9.63 -6.12 10.79
CA THR A 53 -8.48 -6.08 9.86
C THR A 53 -8.65 -7.02 8.69
N VAL A 54 -9.75 -7.78 8.63
CA VAL A 54 -10.02 -8.76 7.58
C VAL A 54 -11.44 -8.57 7.07
N TYR A 55 -11.58 -8.50 5.75
CA TYR A 55 -12.81 -8.13 5.07
C TYR A 55 -13.11 -9.13 3.96
N ASN A 56 -14.35 -9.60 3.88
CA ASN A 56 -14.74 -10.51 2.80
C ASN A 56 -15.04 -9.72 1.53
N ILE A 57 -14.49 -10.17 0.41
CA ILE A 57 -14.66 -9.57 -0.90
C ILE A 57 -15.00 -10.69 -1.89
N THR A 58 -16.03 -10.47 -2.70
CA THR A 58 -16.41 -11.40 -3.76
C THR A 58 -16.35 -10.73 -5.13
N PRO A 59 -16.14 -11.48 -6.22
CA PRO A 59 -16.16 -10.91 -7.56
C PRO A 59 -17.48 -10.21 -7.89
N ALA A 60 -18.60 -10.74 -7.39
CA ALA A 60 -19.93 -10.20 -7.70
C ALA A 60 -20.25 -8.89 -6.98
N THR A 61 -19.78 -8.72 -5.74
CA THR A 61 -20.17 -7.58 -4.90
C THR A 61 -19.05 -6.58 -4.64
N GLY A 62 -17.79 -7.02 -4.67
CA GLY A 62 -16.70 -6.22 -4.12
C GLY A 62 -16.85 -5.99 -2.62
N SER A 63 -16.56 -4.77 -2.16
CA SER A 63 -16.75 -4.30 -0.79
C SER A 63 -17.47 -2.94 -0.77
N ASP A 64 -18.15 -2.64 0.34
CA ASP A 64 -18.42 -1.25 0.70
C ASP A 64 -17.11 -0.49 0.99
N THR A 65 -17.20 0.84 1.19
CA THR A 65 -16.06 1.63 1.65
C THR A 65 -15.61 1.21 3.05
N ILE A 66 -14.44 0.61 3.13
CA ILE A 66 -13.76 0.19 4.35
C ILE A 66 -12.96 1.37 4.90
N SER A 67 -13.19 1.75 6.15
CA SER A 67 -12.41 2.77 6.85
C SER A 67 -11.39 2.13 7.77
N VAL A 68 -10.11 2.48 7.63
CA VAL A 68 -8.99 1.91 8.40
C VAL A 68 -8.26 3.03 9.12
N ALA A 69 -8.01 2.85 10.42
CA ALA A 69 -7.35 3.83 11.28
C ALA A 69 -7.97 5.25 11.24
N SER A 70 -9.22 5.37 10.77
CA SER A 70 -9.95 6.63 10.57
C SER A 70 -9.34 7.62 9.57
N VAL A 71 -8.25 7.25 8.88
CA VAL A 71 -7.51 8.13 7.94
C VAL A 71 -7.30 7.49 6.57
N ILE A 72 -7.68 6.22 6.41
CA ILE A 72 -7.60 5.51 5.14
C ILE A 72 -8.99 5.01 4.79
N LYS A 73 -9.40 5.19 3.54
CA LYS A 73 -10.61 4.60 2.97
C LYS A 73 -10.26 3.76 1.76
N ILE A 74 -10.81 2.55 1.72
CA ILE A 74 -10.59 1.59 0.64
C ILE A 74 -11.92 1.11 0.13
N HIS A 75 -12.10 1.06 -1.17
CA HIS A 75 -13.29 0.49 -1.80
C HIS A 75 -12.87 -0.43 -2.93
N PHE A 76 -13.25 -1.71 -2.81
CA PHE A 76 -13.05 -2.71 -3.83
C PHE A 76 -14.32 -2.80 -4.69
N PRO A 77 -14.34 -2.30 -5.93
CA PRO A 77 -15.52 -2.41 -6.78
C PRO A 77 -15.84 -3.87 -7.12
N PRO A 78 -17.08 -4.18 -7.56
CA PRO A 78 -17.38 -5.46 -8.18
C PRO A 78 -16.39 -5.79 -9.31
N GLY A 79 -15.94 -7.05 -9.36
CA GLY A 79 -14.93 -7.53 -10.31
C GLY A 79 -13.49 -7.17 -9.93
N SER A 80 -13.23 -6.59 -8.76
CA SER A 80 -11.85 -6.32 -8.28
C SER A 80 -11.04 -7.57 -7.97
N VAL A 81 -11.70 -8.67 -7.60
CA VAL A 81 -11.06 -9.97 -7.33
C VAL A 81 -11.50 -11.02 -8.33
N SER A 82 -10.59 -11.93 -8.70
CA SER A 82 -10.89 -13.05 -9.60
C SER A 82 -11.74 -14.16 -8.96
N ASP A 83 -11.62 -14.34 -7.65
CA ASP A 83 -12.40 -15.29 -6.86
C ASP A 83 -12.72 -14.72 -5.47
N SER A 84 -13.67 -15.32 -4.76
CA SER A 84 -14.05 -14.91 -3.41
C SER A 84 -12.87 -15.07 -2.45
N THR A 85 -12.61 -14.02 -1.67
CA THR A 85 -11.46 -13.98 -0.77
C THR A 85 -11.74 -13.14 0.46
N ALA A 86 -11.00 -13.41 1.52
CA ALA A 86 -10.77 -12.43 2.56
C ALA A 86 -9.58 -11.55 2.17
N VAL A 87 -9.68 -10.25 2.41
CA VAL A 87 -8.59 -9.29 2.26
C VAL A 87 -8.23 -8.75 3.62
N LYS A 88 -6.97 -8.91 3.99
CA LYS A 88 -6.39 -8.37 5.20
C LYS A 88 -5.88 -6.95 4.92
N ILE A 89 -6.31 -5.99 5.72
CA ILE A 89 -5.98 -4.58 5.60
C ILE A 89 -5.50 -4.09 6.96
N GLU A 90 -4.23 -3.68 7.04
CA GLU A 90 -3.62 -3.23 8.28
C GLU A 90 -2.75 -2.00 8.07
N VAL A 91 -2.77 -1.11 9.06
CA VAL A 91 -1.82 0.01 9.15
C VAL A 91 -0.76 -0.36 10.16
N ARG A 92 0.51 -0.23 9.79
CA ARG A 92 1.64 -0.58 10.66
C ARG A 92 2.70 0.49 10.63
N PRO A 93 3.40 0.74 11.76
CA PRO A 93 4.58 1.59 11.77
C PRO A 93 5.65 1.02 10.82
N PHE A 94 6.39 1.90 10.15
CA PHE A 94 7.56 1.48 9.36
C PHE A 94 8.68 2.51 9.41
N ASP A 95 9.90 2.02 9.24
CA ASP A 95 11.10 2.85 9.18
C ASP A 95 11.35 3.36 7.76
N LYS A 96 11.99 4.52 7.65
CA LYS A 96 12.44 5.07 6.37
C LYS A 96 13.20 3.99 5.55
N PRO A 97 12.93 3.85 4.25
CA PRO A 97 13.64 2.91 3.39
C PRO A 97 15.15 3.16 3.42
N LYS A 98 15.94 2.13 3.74
CA LYS A 98 17.41 2.24 3.79
C LYS A 98 18.04 2.24 2.40
N ASP A 99 17.42 1.50 1.47
CA ASP A 99 17.96 1.28 0.13
C ASP A 99 17.54 2.35 -0.89
N GLN A 100 16.63 3.25 -0.51
CA GLN A 100 16.10 4.34 -1.33
C GLN A 100 16.13 5.64 -0.52
N THR A 101 17.32 6.17 -0.29
CA THR A 101 17.54 7.28 0.67
C THR A 101 16.90 8.60 0.26
N ALA A 102 16.60 8.78 -1.04
CA ALA A 102 15.88 9.92 -1.60
C ALA A 102 14.40 9.94 -1.20
N LEU A 103 13.83 8.78 -0.87
CA LEU A 103 12.44 8.69 -0.43
C LEU A 103 12.30 9.20 1.01
N LYS A 104 11.49 10.24 1.17
CA LYS A 104 11.13 10.84 2.45
C LYS A 104 9.68 10.45 2.77
N PRO A 105 9.45 9.59 3.77
CA PRO A 105 8.10 9.17 4.10
C PRO A 105 7.28 10.35 4.64
N VAL A 106 6.00 10.32 4.31
CA VAL A 106 5.02 11.31 4.74
C VAL A 106 4.13 10.72 5.82
N SER A 107 3.92 11.45 6.91
CA SER A 107 3.03 11.02 7.99
C SER A 107 1.56 11.11 7.58
N LEU A 108 0.76 10.19 8.09
CA LEU A 108 -0.70 10.21 7.94
C LEU A 108 -1.31 11.14 8.99
N MET A 109 -2.53 11.63 8.75
CA MET A 109 -3.22 12.54 9.66
C MET A 109 -3.29 11.98 11.10
N ASN A 110 -3.02 12.82 12.09
CA ASN A 110 -3.06 12.47 13.52
C ASN A 110 -2.11 11.33 13.95
N THR A 111 -1.03 11.09 13.19
CA THR A 111 -0.02 10.08 13.52
C THR A 111 1.31 10.73 13.86
N SER A 112 1.94 10.29 14.96
CA SER A 112 3.30 10.73 15.33
C SER A 112 4.39 9.84 14.75
N GLN A 113 4.00 8.70 14.16
CA GLN A 113 4.88 7.72 13.56
C GLN A 113 4.58 7.58 12.07
N ILE A 114 5.62 7.31 11.30
CA ILE A 114 5.52 6.96 9.90
C ILE A 114 4.82 5.59 9.78
N GLN A 115 3.79 5.51 8.95
CA GLN A 115 2.95 4.33 8.81
C GLN A 115 2.78 3.92 7.35
N LEU A 116 2.71 2.60 7.13
CA LEU A 116 2.34 2.01 5.85
C LEU A 116 0.99 1.32 5.98
N LEU A 117 0.31 1.21 4.84
CA LEU A 117 -0.86 0.38 4.65
C LEU A 117 -0.43 -0.94 4.02
N GLU A 118 -0.77 -2.07 4.62
CA GLU A 118 -0.62 -3.38 4.01
C GLU A 118 -1.99 -3.89 3.56
N VAL A 119 -2.11 -4.22 2.27
CA VAL A 119 -3.27 -4.90 1.69
C VAL A 119 -2.83 -6.28 1.23
N ARG A 120 -3.45 -7.33 1.78
CA ARG A 120 -3.10 -8.72 1.48
C ARG A 120 -4.32 -9.57 1.16
N VAL A 121 -4.36 -10.15 -0.03
CA VAL A 121 -5.35 -11.16 -0.40
C VAL A 121 -4.99 -12.49 0.31
N LEU A 122 -5.97 -13.12 0.96
CA LEU A 122 -5.74 -14.33 1.77
C LEU A 122 -6.07 -15.63 1.03
N ASN A 123 -6.94 -15.62 0.02
CA ASN A 123 -7.15 -16.76 -0.85
C ASN A 123 -6.03 -16.81 -1.90
N SER A 124 -5.22 -17.88 -1.90
CA SER A 124 -4.11 -18.03 -2.85
C SER A 124 -4.53 -18.27 -4.29
N GLN A 125 -5.82 -18.52 -4.56
CA GLN A 125 -6.39 -18.65 -5.90
C GLN A 125 -7.05 -17.34 -6.39
N ALA A 126 -7.15 -16.33 -5.54
CA ALA A 126 -7.74 -15.04 -5.88
C ALA A 126 -6.63 -14.00 -6.14
N ASP A 127 -6.82 -13.21 -7.19
CA ASP A 127 -5.96 -12.10 -7.56
C ASP A 127 -6.77 -10.81 -7.61
N LEU A 128 -6.10 -9.67 -7.40
CA LEU A 128 -6.67 -8.35 -7.69
C LEU A 128 -6.54 -8.08 -9.19
N ILE A 129 -7.65 -8.11 -9.90
CA ILE A 129 -7.69 -8.03 -11.37
C ILE A 129 -8.19 -6.68 -11.89
N THR A 130 -8.91 -5.91 -11.07
CA THR A 130 -9.22 -4.51 -11.37
C THR A 130 -8.78 -3.61 -10.22
N PRO A 131 -8.39 -2.35 -10.50
CA PRO A 131 -7.95 -1.43 -9.47
C PRO A 131 -9.01 -1.19 -8.39
N PHE A 132 -8.58 -1.13 -7.13
CA PHE A 132 -9.40 -0.68 -6.02
C PHE A 132 -9.16 0.80 -5.74
N ASN A 133 -10.13 1.48 -5.13
CA ASN A 133 -10.02 2.89 -4.80
C ASN A 133 -9.34 3.03 -3.44
N LEU A 134 -8.33 3.87 -3.35
CA LEU A 134 -7.60 4.18 -2.12
C LEU A 134 -7.59 5.70 -1.90
N GLU A 135 -8.09 6.12 -0.73
CA GLU A 135 -8.04 7.49 -0.22
C GLU A 135 -7.27 7.49 1.09
N ILE A 136 -6.31 8.41 1.22
CA ILE A 136 -5.48 8.58 2.42
C ILE A 136 -5.52 10.05 2.83
N ASP A 137 -5.92 10.30 4.07
CA ASP A 137 -5.89 11.62 4.70
C ASP A 137 -4.45 11.92 5.17
N LEU A 138 -3.85 12.96 4.59
CA LEU A 138 -2.49 13.41 4.90
C LEU A 138 -2.48 14.34 6.11
N ASP A 139 -1.33 14.41 6.79
CA ASP A 139 -1.16 15.34 7.91
C ASP A 139 -1.20 16.80 7.45
N SER A 140 -2.04 17.62 8.10
CA SER A 140 -2.13 19.06 7.85
C SER A 140 -0.86 19.82 8.16
N SER A 141 0.02 19.28 9.01
CA SER A 141 1.33 19.88 9.28
C SER A 141 2.22 20.01 8.03
N LEU A 142 1.90 19.31 6.94
CA LEU A 142 2.62 19.36 5.67
C LEU A 142 2.42 20.68 4.90
N VAL A 143 1.28 21.36 5.10
CA VAL A 143 0.87 22.54 4.31
C VAL A 143 1.73 23.77 4.63
N ASP A 144 2.29 23.85 5.84
CA ASP A 144 3.04 25.02 6.32
C ASP A 144 4.56 24.87 6.21
N THR A 145 5.05 23.80 5.58
CA THR A 145 6.49 23.59 5.41
C THR A 145 6.95 24.18 4.08
N ASN A 146 7.79 25.21 4.11
CA ASN A 146 8.51 25.72 2.91
C ASN A 146 9.47 24.68 2.27
N GLN A 147 9.44 23.44 2.75
CA GLN A 147 10.40 22.41 2.39
C GLN A 147 9.94 21.62 1.16
N TYR A 148 8.62 21.39 0.99
CA TYR A 148 8.08 20.60 -0.11
C TYR A 148 6.67 21.07 -0.52
N SER A 149 6.36 21.01 -1.82
CA SER A 149 4.98 21.16 -2.29
C SER A 149 4.19 19.89 -2.00
N ILE A 150 2.97 20.02 -1.49
CA ILE A 150 2.08 18.89 -1.22
C ILE A 150 1.76 18.08 -2.49
N GLU A 151 1.79 18.71 -3.66
CA GLU A 151 1.56 18.08 -4.96
C GLU A 151 2.68 17.09 -5.35
N ASN A 152 3.85 17.21 -4.72
CA ASN A 152 5.00 16.32 -4.92
C ASN A 152 4.87 15.02 -4.13
N ILE A 153 3.88 14.90 -3.24
CA ILE A 153 3.61 13.65 -2.53
C ILE A 153 3.01 12.65 -3.53
N LYS A 154 3.63 11.48 -3.63
CA LYS A 154 3.15 10.36 -4.44
C LYS A 154 2.98 9.13 -3.58
N LEU A 155 2.11 8.24 -4.01
CA LEU A 155 1.96 6.92 -3.41
C LEU A 155 2.98 5.97 -4.01
N TYR A 156 3.65 5.22 -3.15
CA TYR A 156 4.52 4.14 -3.57
C TYR A 156 3.98 2.80 -3.11
N GLU A 157 4.26 1.78 -3.91
CA GLU A 157 3.90 0.39 -3.69
C GLU A 157 5.16 -0.45 -3.48
N LYS A 158 5.07 -1.43 -2.57
CA LYS A 158 6.11 -2.43 -2.35
C LYS A 158 5.46 -3.81 -2.19
N THR A 159 5.61 -4.67 -3.20
CA THR A 159 4.95 -5.99 -3.27
C THR A 159 5.55 -7.00 -2.28
N THR A 160 6.85 -6.94 -2.03
CA THR A 160 7.56 -7.80 -1.09
C THR A 160 8.66 -7.03 -0.37
N GLN A 161 9.11 -7.50 0.80
CA GLN A 161 10.11 -6.77 1.58
C GLN A 161 11.45 -6.58 0.87
N SER A 162 11.82 -7.49 -0.04
CA SER A 162 13.09 -7.46 -0.79
C SER A 162 13.05 -6.62 -2.06
N ARG A 163 11.86 -6.25 -2.57
CA ARG A 163 11.72 -5.37 -3.74
C ARG A 163 11.85 -3.90 -3.33
N PRO A 164 12.27 -2.99 -4.20
CA PRO A 164 12.21 -1.56 -3.93
C PRO A 164 10.74 -1.06 -3.87
N TRP A 165 10.55 0.12 -3.31
CA TRP A 165 9.33 0.90 -3.47
C TRP A 165 9.24 1.47 -4.88
N VAL A 166 8.07 1.34 -5.51
CA VAL A 166 7.80 1.83 -6.87
C VAL A 166 6.69 2.85 -6.82
N VAL A 167 6.87 3.98 -7.50
CA VAL A 167 5.82 5.01 -7.58
C VAL A 167 4.63 4.47 -8.38
N ILE A 168 3.41 4.74 -7.90
CA ILE A 168 2.18 4.41 -8.61
C ILE A 168 1.38 5.67 -8.92
N ASN A 169 0.46 5.57 -9.88
CA ASN A 169 -0.40 6.68 -10.25
C ASN A 169 -1.24 7.11 -9.04
N SER A 170 -0.99 8.33 -8.59
CA SER A 170 -1.69 8.96 -7.48
C SER A 170 -1.77 10.46 -7.68
N SER A 171 -2.84 11.06 -7.17
CA SER A 171 -3.05 12.51 -7.17
C SER A 171 -3.35 12.99 -5.77
N VAL A 172 -2.82 14.16 -5.42
CA VAL A 172 -3.18 14.83 -4.16
C VAL A 172 -4.20 15.91 -4.46
N ASN A 173 -5.29 15.92 -3.72
CA ASN A 173 -6.18 17.07 -3.64
C ASN A 173 -5.69 17.97 -2.50
N ALA A 174 -5.08 19.09 -2.86
CA ALA A 174 -4.50 20.03 -1.90
C ALA A 174 -5.54 20.75 -1.03
N GLU A 175 -6.80 20.89 -1.48
CA GLU A 175 -7.85 21.59 -0.74
C GLU A 175 -8.30 20.81 0.50
N ASN A 176 -8.31 19.47 0.41
CA ASN A 176 -8.75 18.59 1.49
C ASN A 176 -7.66 17.65 2.01
N LEU A 177 -6.42 17.80 1.51
CA LEU A 177 -5.24 17.03 1.91
C LEU A 177 -5.40 15.52 1.74
N LYS A 178 -6.07 15.11 0.67
CA LYS A 178 -6.30 13.70 0.37
C LYS A 178 -5.41 13.24 -0.76
N LEU A 179 -4.68 12.15 -0.50
CA LEU A 179 -4.05 11.38 -1.55
C LEU A 179 -5.06 10.35 -2.08
N LEU A 180 -5.23 10.35 -3.39
CA LEU A 180 -6.10 9.43 -4.12
C LEU A 180 -5.27 8.54 -5.04
N ALA A 181 -5.54 7.25 -5.06
CA ALA A 181 -4.88 6.29 -5.93
C ALA A 181 -5.83 5.15 -6.32
N SER A 182 -5.43 4.42 -7.37
CA SER A 182 -6.14 3.21 -7.82
C SER A 182 -5.16 2.03 -7.98
N PRO A 183 -4.68 1.43 -6.88
CA PRO A 183 -3.78 0.29 -6.95
C PRO A 183 -4.50 -0.97 -7.40
N GLN A 184 -3.75 -1.93 -7.96
CA GLN A 184 -4.29 -3.19 -8.46
C GLN A 184 -3.57 -4.43 -7.87
N LYS A 185 -2.72 -4.24 -6.87
CA LYS A 185 -1.88 -5.31 -6.34
C LYS A 185 -2.04 -5.47 -4.83
N SER A 186 -1.83 -6.70 -4.39
CA SER A 186 -1.64 -7.03 -2.97
C SER A 186 -0.23 -6.60 -2.58
N ALA A 187 -0.09 -5.52 -1.82
CA ALA A 187 1.19 -4.90 -1.53
C ALA A 187 1.15 -4.04 -0.25
N MET A 188 2.31 -3.50 0.10
CA MET A 188 2.45 -2.39 1.06
C MET A 188 2.40 -1.06 0.31
N PHE A 189 1.75 -0.07 0.88
CA PHE A 189 1.58 1.27 0.32
C PHE A 189 1.99 2.32 1.36
N ALA A 190 2.73 3.34 0.93
CA ALA A 190 3.04 4.48 1.76
C ALA A 190 3.25 5.74 0.90
N PRO A 191 2.82 6.92 1.39
CA PRO A 191 3.10 8.18 0.72
C PRO A 191 4.55 8.61 0.96
N PHE A 192 5.22 9.04 -0.10
CA PHE A 192 6.57 9.60 -0.04
C PHE A 192 6.68 10.87 -0.87
N ILE A 193 7.64 11.70 -0.48
CA ILE A 193 8.22 12.74 -1.32
C ILE A 193 9.58 12.23 -1.77
N SER A 194 9.89 12.38 -3.05
CA SER A 194 11.24 12.17 -3.57
C SER A 194 11.92 13.53 -3.76
N ASP A 195 13.14 13.67 -3.27
CA ASP A 195 14.04 14.76 -3.66
C ASP A 195 14.99 14.36 -4.80
N ASP A 196 14.72 13.20 -5.42
CA ASP A 196 15.46 12.78 -6.58
C ASP A 196 15.21 13.71 -7.75
N SER A 197 16.28 14.39 -8.15
CA SER A 197 16.35 15.32 -9.26
C SER A 197 17.37 14.86 -10.29
N LYS A 198 18.00 13.70 -10.07
CA LYS A 198 19.03 13.17 -10.96
C LYS A 198 18.35 12.34 -12.04
N PRO A 199 18.61 12.62 -13.32
CA PRO A 199 18.15 11.75 -14.37
C PRO A 199 18.83 10.37 -14.24
N PRO A 200 18.19 9.29 -14.73
CA PRO A 200 18.84 8.00 -14.80
C PRO A 200 20.11 8.08 -15.64
N GLN A 201 21.15 7.38 -15.21
CA GLN A 201 22.35 7.20 -16.00
C GLN A 201 22.11 6.08 -17.01
N ILE A 202 22.31 6.40 -18.29
CA ILE A 202 22.20 5.43 -19.38
C ILE A 202 23.59 5.25 -19.98
N GLU A 203 24.14 4.05 -19.83
CA GLU A 203 25.38 3.65 -20.48
C GLU A 203 25.06 2.73 -21.66
N LEU A 204 25.60 3.07 -22.83
CA LEU A 204 25.45 2.29 -24.05
C LEU A 204 26.82 1.75 -24.47
N THR A 205 26.89 0.43 -24.67
CA THR A 205 28.07 -0.23 -25.22
C THR A 205 27.71 -1.06 -26.46
N VAL A 206 28.62 -1.10 -27.43
CA VAL A 206 28.53 -1.90 -28.65
C VAL A 206 29.64 -2.92 -28.62
N ASP A 207 29.31 -4.20 -28.78
CA ASP A 207 30.26 -5.31 -28.74
C ASP A 207 31.14 -5.29 -27.47
N GLY A 208 30.53 -4.88 -26.33
CA GLY A 208 31.20 -4.76 -25.03
C GLY A 208 32.14 -3.56 -24.88
N ARG A 209 32.09 -2.59 -25.81
CA ARG A 209 32.92 -1.37 -25.78
C ARG A 209 32.04 -0.11 -25.70
N PRO A 210 32.44 0.93 -24.95
CA PRO A 210 31.74 2.21 -24.95
C PRO A 210 31.58 2.75 -26.37
N LEU A 211 30.39 3.25 -26.69
CA LEU A 211 30.14 3.88 -27.98
C LEU A 211 31.04 5.10 -28.15
N GLN A 212 31.79 5.17 -29.25
CA GLN A 212 32.60 6.33 -29.64
C GLN A 212 32.11 6.82 -31.01
N GLU A 213 32.16 8.14 -31.26
CA GLU A 213 31.64 8.78 -32.48
C GLU A 213 32.23 8.24 -33.80
N SER A 214 33.36 7.53 -33.75
CA SER A 214 34.07 7.00 -34.93
C SER A 214 34.62 5.59 -34.72
N GLY A 215 33.80 4.70 -34.15
CA GLY A 215 34.15 3.30 -33.93
C GLY A 215 33.82 2.39 -35.11
N LEU A 216 34.74 1.48 -35.46
CA LEU A 216 34.43 0.33 -36.31
C LEU A 216 33.58 -0.67 -35.52
N VAL A 217 32.39 -0.97 -36.02
CA VAL A 217 31.46 -1.96 -35.45
C VAL A 217 31.43 -3.21 -36.30
N SER A 218 31.12 -4.35 -35.70
CA SER A 218 30.92 -5.61 -36.44
C SER A 218 29.70 -5.52 -37.37
N GLU A 219 29.60 -6.38 -38.37
CA GLU A 219 28.45 -6.42 -39.30
C GLU A 219 27.11 -6.72 -38.61
N LYS A 220 27.15 -7.27 -37.38
CA LYS A 220 25.99 -7.58 -36.52
C LYS A 220 26.31 -7.19 -35.08
N PRO A 221 26.30 -5.89 -34.74
CA PRO A 221 26.72 -5.42 -33.43
C PRO A 221 25.74 -5.87 -32.34
N SER A 222 26.27 -6.23 -31.18
CA SER A 222 25.50 -6.45 -29.96
C SER A 222 25.46 -5.17 -29.15
N LEU A 223 24.26 -4.63 -28.93
CA LEU A 223 24.02 -3.44 -28.11
C LEU A 223 23.74 -3.87 -26.67
N TYR A 224 24.45 -3.28 -25.72
CA TYR A 224 24.14 -3.42 -24.30
C TYR A 224 23.82 -2.04 -23.73
N VAL A 225 22.61 -1.91 -23.19
CA VAL A 225 22.14 -0.71 -22.49
C VAL A 225 22.09 -1.01 -21.01
N ILE A 226 22.75 -0.19 -20.22
CA ILE A 226 22.70 -0.22 -18.77
C ILE A 226 22.00 1.06 -18.33
N VAL A 227 20.85 0.91 -17.67
CA VAL A 227 20.12 2.03 -17.05
C VAL A 227 20.29 1.91 -15.54
N GLN A 228 20.80 2.96 -14.89
CA GLN A 228 21.03 3.01 -13.46
C GLN A 228 20.35 4.24 -12.86
N ASP A 229 19.63 4.03 -11.76
CA ASP A 229 19.19 5.11 -10.88
C ASP A 229 20.04 5.13 -9.60
N GLU A 230 20.52 6.31 -9.22
CA GLU A 230 21.16 6.50 -7.91
C GLU A 230 20.12 6.60 -6.79
N GLY A 231 18.90 7.07 -7.07
CA GLY A 231 17.82 7.22 -6.08
C GLY A 231 17.16 5.90 -5.68
N GLY A 232 17.43 4.83 -6.44
CA GLY A 232 16.85 3.51 -6.23
C GLY A 232 15.36 3.43 -6.59
N ILE A 233 14.85 4.37 -7.38
CA ILE A 233 13.50 4.29 -7.94
C ILE A 233 13.54 3.23 -9.05
N ASP A 234 12.75 2.16 -8.92
CA ASP A 234 12.73 1.08 -9.91
C ASP A 234 12.08 1.59 -11.20
N PHE A 235 12.77 1.42 -12.33
CA PHE A 235 12.20 1.71 -13.64
C PHE A 235 11.26 0.59 -14.04
N ASP A 236 10.09 0.96 -14.55
CA ASP A 236 9.19 -0.01 -15.16
C ASP A 236 9.83 -0.56 -16.43
N LYS A 237 10.35 -1.80 -16.38
CA LYS A 237 11.07 -2.43 -17.49
C LYS A 237 10.23 -2.52 -18.76
N GLU A 238 8.91 -2.63 -18.61
CA GLU A 238 7.95 -2.68 -19.72
C GLU A 238 7.80 -1.32 -20.43
N LYS A 239 8.38 -0.25 -19.87
CA LYS A 239 8.36 1.10 -20.44
C LYS A 239 9.72 1.57 -20.96
N ILE A 240 10.72 0.69 -20.99
CA ILE A 240 12.02 1.02 -21.59
C ILE A 240 11.90 0.76 -23.10
N GLU A 241 11.84 1.84 -23.87
CA GLU A 241 11.81 1.78 -25.33
C GLU A 241 13.22 2.02 -25.89
N LEU A 242 13.68 1.13 -26.76
CA LEU A 242 14.91 1.30 -27.53
C LEU A 242 14.56 1.67 -28.97
N LEU A 243 14.96 2.87 -29.40
CA LEU A 243 14.71 3.36 -30.76
C LEU A 243 16.02 3.38 -31.55
N LEU A 244 15.96 2.92 -32.81
CA LEU A 244 17.04 3.05 -33.80
C LEU A 244 16.47 3.81 -35.00
N ASP A 245 17.04 4.98 -35.33
CA ASP A 245 16.50 5.88 -36.36
C ASP A 245 15.00 6.18 -36.20
N ASP A 246 14.59 6.51 -34.97
CA ASP A 246 13.20 6.74 -34.56
C ASP A 246 12.24 5.55 -34.79
N GLN A 247 12.77 4.36 -35.08
CA GLN A 247 11.99 3.14 -35.18
C GLN A 247 12.17 2.29 -33.91
N PRO A 248 11.07 1.89 -33.24
CA PRO A 248 11.16 1.01 -32.08
C PRO A 248 11.74 -0.35 -32.50
N LEU A 249 12.73 -0.83 -31.76
CA LEU A 249 13.26 -2.18 -31.91
C LEU A 249 12.25 -3.19 -31.36
N ALA A 250 12.07 -4.30 -32.07
CA ALA A 250 11.21 -5.38 -31.60
C ALA A 250 11.81 -6.04 -30.33
N GLU A 251 10.94 -6.38 -29.38
CA GLU A 251 11.32 -6.93 -28.06
C GLU A 251 12.14 -8.22 -28.13
N ASP A 252 11.99 -9.01 -29.21
CA ASP A 252 12.77 -10.23 -29.45
C ASP A 252 14.23 -9.96 -29.83
N LYS A 253 14.59 -8.69 -30.07
CA LYS A 253 15.94 -8.27 -30.48
C LYS A 253 16.80 -7.68 -29.37
N PHE A 254 16.27 -7.51 -28.16
CA PHE A 254 17.04 -7.02 -27.02
C PHE A 254 16.67 -7.77 -25.73
N PHE A 255 17.66 -7.95 -24.86
CA PHE A 255 17.49 -8.62 -23.57
C PHE A 255 17.80 -7.63 -22.46
N ILE A 256 16.83 -7.43 -21.55
CA ILE A 256 17.03 -6.64 -20.33
C ILE A 256 17.35 -7.62 -19.19
N PRO A 257 18.58 -7.65 -18.66
CA PRO A 257 18.91 -8.53 -17.54
C PRO A 257 18.13 -8.14 -16.28
N ASP A 258 17.85 -9.13 -15.43
CA ASP A 258 17.39 -8.88 -14.06
C ASP A 258 18.54 -8.33 -13.21
N SER A 259 18.70 -7.00 -13.24
CA SER A 259 19.46 -6.19 -12.28
C SER A 259 20.96 -6.50 -12.21
N LEU A 260 21.81 -5.48 -12.34
CA LEU A 260 23.23 -5.62 -12.02
C LEU A 260 23.39 -5.87 -10.51
N GLN A 261 24.00 -6.99 -10.15
CA GLN A 261 24.44 -7.25 -8.77
C GLN A 261 25.41 -6.14 -8.36
N LYS A 262 25.03 -5.33 -7.36
CA LYS A 262 25.97 -4.43 -6.68
C LYS A 262 27.10 -5.29 -6.08
N LYS A 263 28.34 -5.03 -6.49
CA LYS A 263 29.54 -5.50 -5.77
C LYS A 263 29.81 -4.60 -4.58
#